data_AF-A0A504J791-F1
#
_entry.id   AF-A0A504J791-F1
#
_cell.length_a   1.000
_cell.length_b   1.000
_cell.length_c   1.000
_cell.angle_alpha   90.00
_cell.angle_beta   90.00
_cell.angle_gamma   90.00
#
_symmetry.space_group_name_H-M   'P 1'
#
loop_
_entity.id
_entity.type
_entity.pdbx_description
1 polymer ?
#
loop_
_entity_poly.entity_id
_entity_poly.type
_entity_poly.pdbx_seq_one_letter_code
_entity_poly.pdbx_strand_id
1 'polypeptide(L)'
;MKTNEENTKKQRFIESIIDSIQMNILDFKDNLNKGESYELMIYQWINNLFEEKVEIEEAVTIVHQKRLQVLFNNAEVKTPEAEISKVRKRIFDRLDKTSLYNNLNHKNKEYIHSRIESLIQPNLHSCSDIIKIIFKICRKLGNDQKPTITKNLKPKYERKKNTNNNMVLHNLVTPNAYLLNNHVF
;
A
#
# COMPACT_ATOMS: atom_id res chain seq x y z
N MET A 1 15.12 -14.54 34.43
CA MET A 1 14.61 -13.81 35.61
C MET A 1 14.83 -12.34 35.36
N LYS A 2 13.77 -11.56 35.04
CA LYS A 2 13.88 -10.09 35.01
C LYS A 2 14.13 -9.64 36.45
N THR A 3 15.16 -8.83 36.67
CA THR A 3 15.59 -8.44 38.00
C THR A 3 14.54 -7.55 38.65
N ASN A 4 14.38 -7.63 39.98
CA ASN A 4 13.43 -6.81 40.75
C ASN A 4 13.59 -5.30 40.45
N GLU A 5 14.80 -4.90 40.07
CA GLU A 5 15.16 -3.56 39.64
C GLU A 5 14.51 -3.15 38.29
N GLU A 6 14.43 -4.06 37.31
CA GLU A 6 13.81 -3.80 36.01
C GLU A 6 12.30 -3.58 36.14
N ASN A 7 11.65 -4.38 36.99
CA ASN A 7 10.23 -4.20 37.32
C ASN A 7 9.98 -2.86 38.02
N THR A 8 10.88 -2.45 38.93
CA THR A 8 10.76 -1.16 39.62
C THR A 8 10.94 0.02 38.66
N LYS A 9 11.90 -0.07 37.72
CA LYS A 9 12.11 0.94 36.67
C LYS A 9 10.90 1.06 35.76
N LYS A 10 10.35 -0.07 35.32
CA LYS A 10 9.14 -0.12 34.50
C LYS A 10 7.94 0.50 35.21
N GLN A 11 7.76 0.18 36.49
CA GLN A 11 6.66 0.71 37.27
C GLN A 11 6.74 2.24 37.40
N ARG A 12 7.92 2.78 37.70
CA ARG A 12 8.14 4.23 37.76
C ARG A 12 7.89 4.90 36.41
N PHE A 13 8.35 4.28 35.32
CA PHE A 13 8.14 4.79 33.97
C PHE A 13 6.64 4.89 33.63
N ILE A 14 5.86 3.86 33.96
CA ILE A 14 4.41 3.87 33.79
C ILE A 14 3.78 4.98 34.63
N GLU A 15 4.10 5.04 35.93
CA GLU A 15 3.51 6.01 36.85
C GLU A 15 3.78 7.45 36.41
N SER A 16 5.02 7.76 36.01
CA SER A 16 5.39 9.07 35.46
C SER A 16 4.55 9.46 34.25
N ILE A 17 4.29 8.52 33.32
CA ILE A 17 3.49 8.80 32.13
C ILE A 17 2.02 9.00 32.51
N ILE A 18 1.45 8.13 33.33
CA ILE A 18 0.04 8.21 33.75
C ILE A 18 -0.24 9.52 34.49
N ASP A 19 0.67 9.92 35.39
CA ASP A 19 0.58 11.19 36.10
C ASP A 19 0.68 12.38 35.12
N SER A 20 1.62 12.33 34.17
CA SER A 20 1.81 13.41 33.17
C SER A 20 0.59 13.64 32.26
N ILE A 21 -0.19 12.58 31.98
CA ILE A 21 -1.42 12.69 31.19
C ILE A 21 -2.65 13.00 32.06
N GLN A 22 -2.43 13.32 33.34
CA GLN A 22 -3.45 13.71 34.32
C GLN A 22 -4.50 12.61 34.55
N MET A 23 -4.07 11.35 34.56
CA MET A 23 -4.92 10.22 34.93
C MET A 23 -4.61 9.77 36.35
N ASN A 24 -5.63 9.41 37.12
CA ASN A 24 -5.45 8.83 38.44
C ASN A 24 -4.84 7.43 38.30
N ILE A 25 -3.70 7.20 38.94
CA ILE A 25 -2.98 5.93 38.87
C ILE A 25 -3.75 4.74 39.47
N LEU A 26 -4.56 4.98 40.50
CA LEU A 26 -5.36 3.93 41.14
C LEU A 26 -6.50 3.51 40.21
N ASP A 27 -7.23 4.48 39.66
CA ASP A 27 -8.31 4.22 38.71
C ASP A 27 -7.77 3.55 37.45
N PHE A 28 -6.62 4.01 36.95
CA PHE A 28 -5.95 3.39 35.81
C PHE A 28 -5.63 1.92 36.07
N LYS A 29 -5.06 1.58 37.23
CA LYS A 29 -4.72 0.19 37.58
C LYS A 29 -5.98 -0.66 37.76
N ASP A 30 -7.02 -0.13 38.38
CA ASP A 30 -8.29 -0.85 38.57
C ASP A 30 -8.97 -1.15 37.23
N ASN A 31 -9.07 -0.16 36.34
CA ASN A 31 -9.62 -0.32 34.99
C ASN A 31 -8.76 -1.26 34.14
N LEU A 32 -7.43 -1.18 34.25
CA LEU A 32 -6.51 -2.09 33.56
C LEU A 32 -6.73 -3.54 34.00
N ASN A 33 -6.92 -3.79 35.30
CA ASN A 33 -7.21 -5.13 35.85
C ASN A 33 -8.58 -5.66 35.42
N LYS A 34 -9.57 -4.77 35.23
CA LYS A 34 -10.88 -5.11 34.65
C LYS A 34 -10.82 -5.37 33.15
N GLY A 35 -9.72 -5.02 32.49
CA GLY A 35 -9.55 -5.18 31.05
C GLY A 35 -10.21 -4.08 30.24
N GLU A 36 -10.36 -2.87 30.79
CA GLU A 36 -10.91 -1.74 30.07
C GLU A 36 -10.04 -1.39 28.86
N SER A 37 -10.70 -1.20 27.71
CA SER A 37 -10.02 -1.09 26.41
C SER A 37 -9.12 0.14 26.30
N TYR A 38 -9.49 1.24 26.95
CA TYR A 38 -8.74 2.49 26.90
C TYR A 38 -7.44 2.41 27.71
N GLU A 39 -7.52 1.91 28.95
CA GLU A 39 -6.37 1.71 29.83
C GLU A 39 -5.42 0.63 29.31
N LEU A 40 -5.96 -0.46 28.75
CA LEU A 40 -5.15 -1.48 28.06
C LEU A 40 -4.34 -0.89 26.91
N MET A 41 -4.97 -0.07 26.08
CA MET A 41 -4.31 0.57 24.94
C MET A 41 -3.19 1.52 25.39
N ILE A 42 -3.43 2.35 26.41
CA ILE A 42 -2.40 3.23 26.98
C ILE A 42 -1.26 2.39 27.58
N TYR A 43 -1.58 1.34 28.33
CA TYR A 43 -0.59 0.46 28.93
C TYR A 43 0.31 -0.22 27.88
N GLN A 44 -0.28 -0.66 26.74
CA GLN A 44 0.47 -1.22 25.62
C GLN A 44 1.42 -0.19 24.99
N TRP A 45 0.98 1.05 24.79
CA TRP A 45 1.87 2.10 24.28
C TRP A 45 3.05 2.34 25.21
N ILE A 46 2.80 2.46 26.52
CA ILE A 46 3.84 2.68 27.51
C ILE A 46 4.83 1.51 27.54
N ASN A 47 4.34 0.27 27.49
CA ASN A 47 5.18 -0.92 27.48
C ASN A 47 6.12 -0.94 26.27
N ASN A 48 5.60 -0.66 25.08
CA ASN A 48 6.42 -0.64 23.87
C ASN A 48 7.51 0.43 23.97
N LEU A 49 7.17 1.63 24.46
CA LEU A 49 8.14 2.72 24.64
C LEU A 49 9.22 2.36 25.68
N PHE A 50 8.85 1.66 26.74
CA PHE A 50 9.80 1.16 27.74
C PHE A 50 10.74 0.10 27.14
N GLU A 51 10.22 -0.82 26.34
CA GLU A 51 11.01 -1.86 25.65
C GLU A 51 11.96 -1.26 24.60
N GLU A 52 11.52 -0.21 23.92
CA GLU A 52 12.31 0.59 22.98
C GLU A 52 13.32 1.52 23.68
N LYS A 53 13.32 1.56 25.02
CA LYS A 53 14.19 2.42 25.85
C LYS A 53 14.05 3.91 25.52
N VAL A 54 12.84 4.34 25.17
CA VAL A 54 12.53 5.74 24.91
C VAL A 54 12.66 6.53 26.21
N GLU A 55 13.23 7.73 26.13
CA GLU A 55 13.35 8.61 27.30
C GLU A 55 11.98 9.07 27.80
N ILE A 56 11.85 9.30 29.10
CA ILE A 56 10.56 9.57 29.73
C ILE A 56 9.85 10.79 29.14
N GLU A 57 10.57 11.88 28.86
CA GLU A 57 10.01 13.11 28.31
C GLU A 57 9.46 12.92 26.89
N GLU A 58 10.19 12.17 26.06
CA GLU A 58 9.76 11.79 24.72
C GLU A 58 8.55 10.85 24.78
N ALA A 59 8.59 9.86 25.68
CA ALA A 59 7.49 8.92 25.87
C ALA A 59 6.20 9.61 26.32
N VAL A 60 6.29 10.58 27.24
CA VAL A 60 5.16 11.44 27.65
C VAL A 60 4.57 12.18 26.44
N THR A 61 5.43 12.80 25.61
CA THR A 61 4.98 13.51 24.42
C THR A 61 4.26 12.59 23.44
N ILE A 62 4.82 11.41 23.17
CA ILE A 62 4.23 10.41 22.28
C ILE A 62 2.88 9.93 22.80
N VAL A 63 2.80 9.56 24.08
CA VAL A 63 1.55 9.06 24.68
C VAL A 63 0.50 10.16 24.71
N HIS A 64 0.87 11.39 25.03
CA HIS A 64 -0.04 12.52 25.02
C HIS A 64 -0.60 12.78 23.60
N GLN A 65 0.25 12.82 22.58
CA GLN A 65 -0.19 12.98 21.19
C GLN A 65 -1.12 11.85 20.73
N LYS A 66 -0.77 10.60 21.01
CA LYS A 66 -1.62 9.43 20.69
C LYS A 66 -2.96 9.52 21.42
N ARG A 67 -2.96 9.92 22.69
CA ARG A 67 -4.18 10.14 23.48
C ARG A 67 -5.06 11.23 22.87
N LEU A 68 -4.49 12.37 22.51
CA LEU A 68 -5.23 13.45 21.84
C LEU A 68 -5.82 12.97 20.51
N GLN A 69 -5.08 12.21 19.72
CA GLN A 69 -5.61 11.62 18.48
C GLN A 69 -6.81 10.72 18.76
N VAL A 70 -6.77 9.90 19.81
CA VAL A 70 -7.91 9.05 20.18
C VAL A 70 -9.10 9.87 20.68
N LEU A 71 -8.88 10.91 21.49
CA LEU A 71 -9.95 11.74 22.04
C LEU A 71 -10.59 12.65 20.98
N PHE A 72 -9.80 13.23 20.08
CA PHE A 72 -10.27 14.23 19.11
C PHE A 72 -10.64 13.64 17.75
N ASN A 73 -10.13 12.47 17.35
CA ASN A 73 -10.60 11.79 16.14
C ASN A 73 -11.85 10.92 16.36
N ASN A 74 -12.32 10.77 17.61
CA ASN A 74 -13.49 9.97 17.95
C ASN A 74 -14.57 10.83 18.67
N ALA A 75 -15.44 11.48 17.91
CA ALA A 75 -16.72 11.97 18.45
C ALA A 75 -17.66 10.83 18.90
N GLU A 76 -17.31 9.57 18.63
CA GLU A 76 -17.97 8.39 19.14
C GLU A 76 -16.90 7.35 19.44
N VAL A 77 -16.81 6.85 20.67
CA VAL A 77 -16.02 5.66 21.02
C VAL A 77 -16.65 4.48 20.28
N LYS A 78 -16.23 4.28 19.02
CA LYS A 78 -16.65 3.17 18.18
C LYS A 78 -15.69 2.02 18.42
N THR A 79 -16.25 0.83 18.58
CA THR A 79 -15.49 -0.40 18.79
C THR A 79 -14.36 -0.52 17.77
N PRO A 80 -13.18 -1.06 18.15
CA PRO A 80 -12.05 -1.23 17.22
C PRO A 80 -12.46 -1.93 15.91
N GLU A 81 -13.39 -2.87 15.99
CA GLU A 81 -13.93 -3.59 14.82
C GLU A 81 -14.72 -2.70 13.85
N ALA A 82 -15.47 -1.72 14.35
CA ALA A 82 -16.23 -0.80 13.52
C ALA A 82 -15.31 0.16 12.74
N GLU A 83 -14.22 0.63 13.35
CA GLU A 83 -13.22 1.46 12.67
C GLU A 83 -12.38 0.64 11.68
N ILE A 84 -11.97 -0.57 12.06
CA ILE A 84 -11.34 -1.55 11.16
C ILE A 84 -12.22 -1.80 9.93
N SER A 85 -13.53 -2.01 10.14
CA SER A 85 -14.49 -2.22 9.06
C SER A 85 -14.63 -1.01 8.12
N LYS A 86 -14.61 0.22 8.65
CA LYS A 86 -14.64 1.44 7.82
C LYS A 86 -13.34 1.63 7.04
N VAL A 87 -12.19 1.36 7.65
CA VAL A 87 -10.88 1.44 6.98
C VAL A 87 -10.81 0.39 5.87
N ARG A 88 -11.19 -0.85 6.17
CA ARG A 88 -11.33 -1.96 5.20
C ARG A 88 -12.19 -1.54 4.01
N LYS A 89 -13.40 -1.04 4.28
CA LYS A 89 -14.32 -0.56 3.23
C LYS A 89 -13.69 0.53 2.37
N ARG A 90 -13.10 1.57 2.97
CA ARG A 90 -12.45 2.67 2.22
C ARG A 90 -11.30 2.20 1.33
N ILE A 91 -10.54 1.20 1.76
CA ILE A 91 -9.45 0.62 0.98
C ILE A 91 -10.02 -0.09 -0.25
N PHE A 92 -11.01 -0.98 -0.06
CA PHE A 92 -11.63 -1.70 -1.17
C PHE A 92 -12.38 -0.76 -2.13
N ASP A 93 -13.14 0.21 -1.63
CA ASP A 93 -13.81 1.23 -2.45
C ASP A 93 -12.84 2.00 -3.36
N ARG A 94 -11.58 2.18 -2.92
CA ARG A 94 -10.53 2.81 -3.73
C ARG A 94 -9.87 1.84 -4.69
N LEU A 95 -9.64 0.59 -4.28
CA LEU A 95 -9.07 -0.44 -5.14
C LEU A 95 -9.98 -0.75 -6.33
N ASP A 96 -11.29 -0.92 -6.09
CA ASP A 96 -12.28 -1.25 -7.11
C ASP A 96 -12.44 -0.16 -8.17
N LYS A 97 -12.08 1.09 -7.86
CA LYS A 97 -12.06 2.20 -8.82
C LYS A 97 -10.82 2.21 -9.71
N THR A 98 -9.83 1.33 -9.45
CA THR A 98 -8.56 1.32 -10.16
C THR A 98 -8.44 0.12 -11.08
N SER A 99 -8.14 0.38 -12.35
CA SER A 99 -7.84 -0.67 -13.34
C SER A 99 -6.66 -1.57 -12.93
N LEU A 100 -5.69 -1.01 -12.19
CA LEU A 100 -4.54 -1.74 -11.63
C LEU A 100 -4.93 -2.95 -10.78
N TYR A 101 -5.99 -2.83 -9.98
CA TYR A 101 -6.48 -3.92 -9.15
C TYR A 101 -7.47 -4.80 -9.92
N ASN A 102 -8.37 -4.19 -10.70
CA ASN A 102 -9.40 -4.91 -11.44
C ASN A 102 -8.83 -5.89 -12.47
N ASN A 103 -7.70 -5.56 -13.08
CA ASN A 103 -7.02 -6.38 -14.08
C ASN A 103 -6.21 -7.55 -13.49
N LEU A 104 -6.08 -7.65 -12.17
CA LEU A 104 -5.39 -8.77 -11.55
C LEU A 104 -6.22 -10.06 -11.66
N ASN A 105 -5.55 -11.20 -11.87
CA ASN A 105 -6.16 -12.51 -11.74
C ASN A 105 -6.66 -12.78 -10.30
N HIS A 106 -7.54 -13.76 -10.16
CA HIS A 106 -8.19 -14.10 -8.90
C HIS A 106 -7.19 -14.38 -7.77
N LYS A 107 -6.17 -15.22 -8.03
CA LYS A 107 -5.11 -15.55 -7.07
C LYS A 107 -4.40 -14.31 -6.52
N ASN A 108 -4.09 -13.33 -7.38
CA ASN A 108 -3.44 -12.10 -6.95
C ASN A 108 -4.40 -11.19 -6.18
N LYS A 109 -5.70 -11.20 -6.50
CA LYS A 109 -6.71 -10.50 -5.69
C LYS A 109 -6.81 -11.09 -4.29
N GLU A 110 -6.85 -12.42 -4.15
CA GLU A 110 -6.84 -13.09 -2.84
C GLU A 110 -5.59 -12.74 -2.02
N TYR A 111 -4.42 -12.72 -2.65
CA TYR A 111 -3.18 -12.29 -2.00
C TYR A 111 -3.26 -10.84 -1.49
N ILE A 112 -3.81 -9.93 -2.29
CA ILE A 112 -4.01 -8.54 -1.89
C ILE A 112 -4.99 -8.45 -0.72
N HIS A 113 -6.09 -9.21 -0.73
CA HIS A 113 -7.04 -9.25 0.40
C HIS A 113 -6.35 -9.69 1.70
N SER A 114 -5.63 -10.81 1.68
CA SER A 114 -4.89 -11.29 2.85
C SER A 114 -3.88 -10.25 3.33
N ARG A 115 -3.21 -9.54 2.41
CA ARG A 115 -2.26 -8.50 2.78
C ARG A 115 -2.94 -7.29 3.43
N ILE A 116 -4.10 -6.86 2.93
CA ILE A 116 -4.90 -5.79 3.53
C ILE A 116 -5.28 -6.16 4.97
N GLU A 117 -5.82 -7.35 5.19
CA GLU A 117 -6.20 -7.80 6.55
C GLU A 117 -5.00 -7.78 7.50
N SER A 118 -3.82 -8.23 7.05
CA SER A 118 -2.59 -8.21 7.86
C SER A 118 -2.10 -6.81 8.22
N LEU A 119 -2.43 -5.79 7.42
CA LEU A 119 -2.01 -4.40 7.64
C LEU A 119 -3.03 -3.61 8.47
N ILE A 120 -4.30 -4.02 8.46
CA ILE A 120 -5.37 -3.37 9.22
C ILE A 120 -5.41 -3.88 10.67
N GLN A 121 -5.24 -5.18 10.91
CA GLN A 121 -5.30 -5.77 12.26
C GLN A 121 -4.41 -5.09 13.31
N PRO A 122 -3.14 -4.74 13.03
CA PRO A 122 -2.30 -4.11 14.05
C PRO A 122 -2.65 -2.62 14.28
N ASN A 123 -3.53 -2.00 13.47
CA ASN A 123 -3.90 -0.57 13.51
C ASN A 123 -2.70 0.39 13.56
N LEU A 124 -1.57 -0.02 12.96
CA LEU A 124 -0.31 0.75 12.94
C LEU A 124 -0.18 1.64 11.71
N HIS A 125 -1.03 1.46 10.70
CA HIS A 125 -0.93 2.15 9.42
C HIS A 125 -2.19 2.96 9.12
N SER A 126 -1.99 4.20 8.65
CA SER A 126 -3.11 4.99 8.15
C SER A 126 -3.70 4.34 6.89
N CYS A 127 -4.99 4.56 6.64
CA CYS A 127 -5.66 4.11 5.40
C CYS A 127 -4.87 4.51 4.13
N SER A 128 -4.33 5.74 4.12
CA SER A 128 -3.52 6.27 3.01
C SER A 128 -2.25 5.45 2.79
N ASP A 129 -1.55 5.06 3.85
CA ASP A 129 -0.28 4.33 3.74
C ASP A 129 -0.51 2.88 3.32
N ILE A 130 -1.56 2.24 3.82
CA ILE A 130 -1.99 0.91 3.35
C ILE A 130 -2.25 0.96 1.84
N ILE A 131 -3.00 1.95 1.35
CA ILE A 131 -3.27 2.09 -0.09
C ILE A 131 -1.98 2.26 -0.90
N LYS A 132 -1.03 3.07 -0.44
CA LYS A 132 0.26 3.24 -1.12
C LYS A 132 1.03 1.91 -1.20
N ILE A 133 1.05 1.14 -0.11
CA ILE A 133 1.71 -0.18 -0.07
C ILE A 133 1.02 -1.13 -1.05
N ILE A 134 -0.30 -1.24 -0.98
CA ILE A 134 -1.09 -2.14 -1.83
C ILE A 134 -0.94 -1.77 -3.31
N PHE A 135 -1.00 -0.50 -3.68
CA PHE A 135 -0.78 -0.08 -5.07
C PHE A 135 0.63 -0.39 -5.58
N LYS A 136 1.66 -0.30 -4.73
CA LYS A 136 3.01 -0.76 -5.10
C LYS A 136 3.01 -2.27 -5.40
N ILE A 137 2.29 -3.06 -4.60
CA ILE A 137 2.18 -4.51 -4.80
C ILE A 137 1.39 -4.83 -6.08
N CYS A 138 0.23 -4.21 -6.29
CA CYS A 138 -0.57 -4.40 -7.52
C CYS A 138 0.23 -4.10 -8.78
N ARG A 139 1.06 -3.04 -8.78
CA ARG A 139 1.96 -2.74 -9.92
C ARG A 139 2.98 -3.84 -10.19
N LYS A 140 3.59 -4.40 -9.14
CA LYS A 140 4.54 -5.52 -9.29
C LYS A 140 3.84 -6.74 -9.88
N LEU A 141 2.73 -7.15 -9.26
CA LEU A 141 1.94 -8.30 -9.70
C LEU A 141 1.39 -8.16 -11.12
N GLY A 142 0.97 -6.95 -11.52
CA GLY A 142 0.51 -6.69 -12.89
C GLY A 142 1.62 -6.71 -13.93
N ASN A 143 2.86 -6.41 -13.55
CA ASN A 143 4.02 -6.55 -14.43
C ASN A 143 4.42 -8.02 -14.58
N ASP A 144 4.35 -8.80 -13.50
CA ASP A 144 4.69 -10.23 -13.50
C ASP A 144 3.65 -11.08 -14.26
N GLN A 145 2.41 -10.60 -14.38
CA GLN A 145 1.35 -11.22 -15.20
C GLN A 145 1.53 -10.99 -16.71
N LYS A 146 2.27 -9.97 -17.13
CA LYS A 146 2.50 -9.74 -18.57
C LYS A 146 3.49 -10.81 -19.05
N PRO A 147 3.12 -11.63 -20.05
CA PRO A 147 4.09 -12.53 -20.64
C PRO A 147 5.27 -11.69 -21.14
N THR A 148 6.49 -12.09 -20.77
CA THR A 148 7.72 -11.56 -21.32
C THR A 148 7.63 -11.72 -22.82
N ILE A 149 7.30 -10.66 -23.57
CA ILE A 149 7.47 -10.64 -25.02
C ILE A 149 8.99 -10.62 -25.22
N THR A 150 9.61 -11.80 -25.17
CA THR A 150 10.94 -11.99 -25.73
C THR A 150 10.80 -11.67 -27.21
N LYS A 151 11.49 -10.60 -27.61
CA LYS A 151 11.52 -10.06 -28.97
C LYS A 151 12.02 -11.14 -29.94
N ASN A 152 11.14 -11.99 -30.44
CA ASN A 152 11.32 -12.66 -31.73
C ASN A 152 10.71 -11.77 -32.83
N LEU A 153 11.13 -10.50 -32.87
CA LEU A 153 10.99 -9.69 -34.07
C LEU A 153 12.06 -10.19 -35.04
N LYS A 154 11.70 -11.17 -35.87
CA LYS A 154 12.45 -11.47 -37.11
C LYS A 154 12.70 -10.14 -37.82
N PRO A 155 13.94 -9.81 -38.24
CA PRO A 155 14.19 -8.59 -38.98
C PRO A 155 13.43 -8.66 -40.30
N LYS A 156 12.42 -7.79 -40.45
CA LYS A 156 11.65 -7.61 -41.66
C LYS A 156 12.49 -6.71 -42.59
N TYR A 157 13.17 -7.35 -43.53
CA TYR A 157 13.75 -6.84 -44.78
C TYR A 157 14.23 -5.38 -44.81
N GLU A 158 15.54 -5.19 -44.96
CA GLU A 158 16.07 -4.01 -45.63
C GLU A 158 17.14 -4.34 -46.69
N ARG A 159 16.93 -3.73 -47.87
CA ARG A 159 17.85 -3.40 -48.96
C ARG A 159 18.30 -4.53 -49.90
N LYS A 160 17.57 -4.64 -51.02
CA LYS A 160 18.13 -5.04 -52.32
C LYS A 160 19.29 -4.09 -52.65
N LYS A 161 20.53 -4.59 -52.57
CA LYS A 161 21.68 -3.96 -53.22
C LYS A 161 21.54 -4.14 -54.71
N ASN A 162 21.41 -3.01 -55.39
CA ASN A 162 21.61 -2.86 -56.81
C ASN A 162 23.10 -3.08 -57.10
N THR A 163 23.44 -4.18 -57.79
CA THR A 163 24.73 -4.32 -58.45
C THR A 163 24.45 -4.87 -59.84
N ASN A 164 24.63 -3.98 -60.82
CA ASN A 164 24.73 -4.29 -62.23
C ASN A 164 25.63 -5.51 -62.45
N ASN A 165 25.15 -6.48 -63.21
CA ASN A 165 25.96 -7.19 -64.19
C ASN A 165 25.06 -7.52 -65.39
N ASN A 166 25.46 -6.97 -66.53
CA ASN A 166 24.99 -7.27 -67.87
C ASN A 166 24.75 -8.77 -68.06
N MET A 167 23.65 -9.15 -68.73
CA MET A 167 23.75 -9.94 -69.97
C MET A 167 22.39 -10.00 -70.70
N VAL A 168 22.44 -9.45 -71.91
CA VAL A 168 21.79 -9.89 -73.15
C VAL A 168 20.33 -9.46 -73.42
N LEU A 169 20.22 -8.76 -74.56
CA LEU A 169 19.06 -8.28 -75.29
C LEU A 169 18.01 -9.38 -75.55
N HIS A 170 16.74 -8.99 -75.64
CA HIS A 170 16.03 -8.98 -76.92
C HIS A 170 14.73 -8.16 -76.84
N ASN A 171 14.56 -7.34 -77.87
CA ASN A 171 13.43 -6.47 -78.17
C ASN A 171 12.10 -7.22 -78.24
N LEU A 172 11.00 -6.49 -78.03
CA LEU A 172 9.75 -6.42 -78.84
C LEU A 172 8.75 -5.54 -78.04
N VAL A 173 8.59 -4.25 -78.36
CA VAL A 173 7.56 -3.72 -79.28
C VAL A 173 6.16 -4.19 -78.84
N THR A 174 5.33 -3.37 -78.16
CA THR A 174 4.53 -2.31 -78.80
C THR A 174 3.82 -1.42 -77.76
N PRO A 175 3.44 -0.18 -78.13
CA PRO A 175 2.73 0.79 -77.30
C PRO A 175 1.21 0.74 -77.52
N ASN A 176 0.43 1.20 -76.53
CA ASN A 176 -0.58 2.23 -76.77
C ASN A 176 -1.20 2.72 -75.47
N ALA A 177 -0.84 3.97 -75.14
CA ALA A 177 -1.67 4.86 -74.36
C ALA A 177 -2.84 5.31 -75.23
N TYR A 178 -4.06 5.35 -74.70
CA TYR A 178 -4.96 6.48 -74.94
C TYR A 178 -5.82 6.76 -73.71
N LEU A 179 -5.71 8.03 -73.30
CA LEU A 179 -6.48 8.74 -72.31
C LEU A 179 -7.94 8.88 -72.78
N LEU A 180 -8.89 8.69 -71.86
CA LEU A 180 -10.26 9.18 -71.99
C LEU A 180 -10.69 9.69 -70.62
N ASN A 181 -10.91 11.00 -70.55
CA ASN A 181 -11.64 11.81 -69.55
C ASN A 181 -11.13 13.26 -69.74
N ASN A 182 -11.92 14.32 -69.81
CA ASN A 182 -13.33 14.55 -69.49
C ASN A 182 -13.73 15.96 -69.99
N HIS A 183 -15.03 16.25 -69.83
CA HIS A 183 -15.71 17.55 -69.69
C HIS A 183 -16.11 18.25 -70.99
N VAL A 184 -17.40 18.46 -71.31
CA VAL A 184 -18.61 18.91 -70.55
C VAL A 184 -18.54 20.40 -70.17
N PHE A 185 -19.40 21.14 -70.88
CA PHE A 185 -19.75 22.57 -70.88
C PHE A 185 -18.84 23.53 -71.64
#